data_AF-A0A509L9P2-F1
#
_entry.id   AF-A0A509L9P2-F1
#
_cell.length_a   1.000
_cell.length_b   1.000
_cell.length_c   1.000
_cell.angle_alpha   90.00
_cell.angle_beta   90.00
_cell.angle_gamma   90.00
#
_symmetry.space_group_name_H-M   'P 1'
#
loop_
_entity.id
_entity.type
_entity.pdbx_description
1 polymer ?
#
loop_
_entity_poly.entity_id
_entity_poly.type
_entity_poly.pdbx_seq_one_letter_code
_entity_poly.pdbx_strand_id
1 'polypeptide(L)'
;MKAITIRGIDPELDKKLKLISSNQGKSINRLILEMIRKSLGLEKTKKYTKEYDDLDDLFGSWTDGEFDIISSKINQERQIDPELWE
;
A
#
# COMPACT_ATOMS: atom_id res chain seq x y z
N MET A 1 1.52 -30.88 12.15
CA MET A 1 0.04 -30.76 12.04
C MET A 1 -0.44 -31.62 10.89
N LYS A 2 -1.69 -32.09 10.92
CA LYS A 2 -2.30 -32.80 9.79
C LYS A 2 -2.40 -31.85 8.60
N ALA A 3 -2.07 -32.33 7.40
CA ALA A 3 -2.28 -31.58 6.17
C ALA A 3 -3.79 -31.44 5.93
N ILE A 4 -4.23 -30.23 5.57
CA ILE A 4 -5.61 -29.95 5.17
C ILE A 4 -5.58 -29.64 3.68
N THR A 5 -6.37 -30.36 2.89
CA THR A 5 -6.55 -30.10 1.46
C THR A 5 -7.85 -29.37 1.25
N ILE A 6 -7.78 -28.15 0.72
CA ILE A 6 -8.95 -27.37 0.31
C ILE A 6 -9.35 -27.85 -1.09
N ARG A 7 -10.59 -28.33 -1.24
CA ARG A 7 -11.16 -28.78 -2.51
C ARG A 7 -12.17 -27.76 -3.03
N GLY A 8 -12.46 -27.77 -4.32
CA GLY A 8 -13.46 -26.89 -4.93
C GLY A 8 -12.97 -25.47 -5.22
N ILE A 9 -11.66 -25.28 -5.41
CA ILE A 9 -11.12 -24.02 -5.91
C ILE A 9 -11.44 -23.94 -7.40
N ASP A 10 -12.29 -23.00 -7.77
CA ASP A 10 -12.61 -22.73 -9.17
C ASP A 10 -11.46 -21.96 -9.88
N PRO A 11 -11.44 -21.95 -11.21
CA PRO A 11 -10.36 -21.30 -11.97
C PRO A 11 -10.24 -19.79 -11.74
N GLU A 12 -11.33 -19.09 -11.40
CA GLU A 12 -11.29 -17.66 -11.12
C GLU A 12 -10.62 -17.41 -9.77
N LEU A 13 -10.97 -18.20 -8.76
CA LEU A 13 -10.37 -18.13 -7.44
C LEU A 13 -8.87 -18.48 -7.47
N ASP A 14 -8.45 -19.51 -8.22
CA ASP A 14 -7.03 -19.86 -8.39
C ASP A 14 -6.22 -18.71 -9.01
N LYS A 15 -6.76 -18.06 -10.05
CA LYS A 15 -6.13 -16.89 -10.68
C LYS A 15 -5.99 -15.73 -9.71
N LYS A 16 -7.05 -15.41 -8.97
CA LYS A 16 -7.02 -14.33 -7.97
C LYS A 16 -6.02 -14.61 -6.85
N LEU A 17 -5.97 -15.85 -6.34
CA LEU A 17 -5.00 -16.24 -5.31
C LEU A 17 -3.57 -16.11 -5.79
N LYS A 18 -3.27 -16.56 -7.01
CA LYS A 18 -1.94 -16.41 -7.62
C LYS A 18 -1.54 -14.94 -7.77
N LEU A 19 -2.43 -14.10 -8.28
CA LEU A 19 -2.20 -12.67 -8.44
C LEU A 19 -1.88 -12.01 -7.10
N ILE A 20 -2.71 -12.22 -6.08
CA ILE A 20 -2.52 -11.64 -4.75
C ILE A 20 -1.21 -12.15 -4.13
N SER A 21 -0.91 -13.44 -4.30
CA SER A 21 0.33 -14.04 -3.78
C SER A 21 1.58 -13.44 -4.43
N SER A 22 1.52 -13.16 -5.73
CA SER A 22 2.60 -12.53 -6.49
C SER A 22 2.80 -11.08 -6.05
N ASN A 23 1.72 -10.31 -5.96
CA ASN A 23 1.77 -8.91 -5.55
C ASN A 23 2.29 -8.73 -4.12
N GLN A 24 1.98 -9.67 -3.21
CA GLN A 24 2.44 -9.61 -1.82
C GLN A 24 3.79 -10.32 -1.59
N GLY A 25 4.39 -10.95 -2.61
CA GLY A 25 5.61 -11.75 -2.47
C GLY A 25 5.47 -12.95 -1.51
N LYS A 26 4.27 -13.52 -1.38
CA LYS A 26 3.96 -14.62 -0.45
C LYS A 26 3.64 -15.90 -1.20
N SER A 27 3.89 -17.05 -0.59
CA SER A 27 3.38 -18.32 -1.12
C SER A 27 1.87 -18.41 -0.93
N ILE A 28 1.18 -19.11 -1.85
CA ILE A 28 -0.27 -19.33 -1.79
C ILE A 28 -0.69 -19.95 -0.44
N ASN A 29 0.07 -20.93 0.06
CA ASN A 29 -0.20 -21.55 1.36
C ASN A 29 -0.15 -20.53 2.51
N ARG A 30 0.86 -19.64 2.50
CA ARG A 30 0.97 -18.59 3.51
C ARG A 30 -0.20 -17.61 3.43
N LEU A 31 -0.56 -17.19 2.22
CA LEU A 31 -1.69 -16.30 1.99
C LEU A 31 -3.00 -16.89 2.53
N ILE A 32 -3.27 -18.17 2.25
CA ILE A 32 -4.47 -18.88 2.72
C ILE A 32 -4.47 -18.96 4.26
N LEU A 33 -3.33 -19.27 4.88
CA LEU A 33 -3.23 -19.31 6.34
C LEU A 33 -3.50 -17.93 6.98
N GLU A 34 -2.93 -16.86 6.42
CA GLU A 34 -3.20 -15.49 6.88
C GLU A 34 -4.69 -15.13 6.74
N MET A 35 -5.32 -15.47 5.60
CA MET A 35 -6.75 -15.26 5.38
C MET A 35 -7.62 -16.01 6.42
N ILE A 36 -7.30 -17.28 6.73
CA ILE A 36 -8.02 -18.08 7.73
C ILE A 36 -7.82 -17.49 9.14
N ARG A 37 -6.59 -17.08 9.49
CA ARG A 37 -6.32 -16.48 10.81
C ARG A 37 -7.04 -15.16 10.96
N LYS A 38 -7.07 -14.34 9.90
CA LYS A 38 -7.81 -13.07 9.86
C LYS A 38 -9.31 -13.28 9.98
N SER A 39 -9.90 -14.25 9.27
CA SER A 39 -11.34 -14.52 9.34
C SER A 39 -11.78 -15.06 10.70
N LEU A 40 -10.92 -15.81 11.38
CA LEU A 40 -11.15 -16.31 12.73
C LEU A 40 -10.80 -15.30 13.84
N GLY A 41 -10.39 -14.07 13.49
CA GLY A 41 -10.00 -13.05 14.47
C GLY A 41 -8.73 -13.38 15.26
N LEU A 42 -7.93 -14.33 14.77
CA LEU A 42 -6.68 -14.78 15.40
C LEU A 42 -5.48 -13.90 15.04
N GLU A 43 -5.66 -12.95 14.14
CA GLU A 43 -4.68 -11.89 13.85
C GLU A 43 -5.09 -10.58 14.51
N LYS A 44 -4.18 -10.01 15.29
CA LYS A 44 -4.29 -8.60 15.70
C LYS A 44 -4.12 -7.75 14.45
N THR A 45 -5.18 -7.06 14.03
CA THR A 45 -5.08 -6.06 12.97
C THR A 45 -3.98 -5.08 13.34
N LYS A 46 -2.95 -4.97 12.50
CA LYS A 46 -1.90 -3.95 12.58
C LYS A 46 -2.52 -2.56 12.36
N LYS A 47 -3.26 -2.07 13.34
CA LYS A 47 -4.00 -0.79 13.27
C LYS A 47 -3.06 0.41 13.16
N TYR A 48 -1.81 0.24 13.59
CA TYR A 48 -0.77 1.27 13.66
C TYR A 48 0.50 0.92 12.88
N THR A 49 0.51 -0.15 12.09
CA THR A 49 1.67 -0.62 11.28
C THR A 49 1.23 -1.01 9.88
N LYS A 50 0.20 -0.32 9.36
CA LYS A 50 -0.20 -0.46 7.96
C LYS A 50 0.74 0.40 7.12
N GLU A 51 1.48 -0.26 6.24
CA GLU A 51 2.27 0.38 5.20
C GLU A 51 1.34 0.71 4.03
N TYR A 52 1.54 1.89 3.44
CA TYR A 52 0.82 2.39 2.28
C TYR A 52 1.86 2.70 1.20
N ASP A 53 1.57 2.31 -0.03
CA ASP A 53 2.46 2.34 -1.20
C ASP A 53 1.84 3.14 -2.37
N ASP A 54 0.66 3.74 -2.17
CA ASP A 54 -0.13 4.43 -3.19
C ASP A 54 0.52 5.70 -3.74
N LEU A 55 1.51 6.24 -3.03
CA LEU A 55 2.28 7.41 -3.44
C LEU A 55 3.75 7.07 -3.77
N ASP A 56 4.14 5.80 -3.74
CA ASP A 56 5.53 5.38 -3.95
C ASP A 56 6.03 5.78 -5.35
N ASP A 57 5.13 5.73 -6.35
CA ASP A 57 5.43 6.12 -7.73
C ASP A 57 5.69 7.63 -7.91
N LEU A 58 5.34 8.46 -6.92
CA LEU A 58 5.61 9.90 -6.94
C LEU A 58 7.01 10.26 -6.42
N PHE A 59 7.70 9.34 -5.74
CA PHE A 59 9.02 9.63 -5.19
C PHE A 59 10.05 9.75 -6.31
N GLY A 60 10.66 10.93 -6.43
CA GLY A 60 11.68 11.21 -7.43
C GLY A 60 11.16 11.37 -8.86
N SER A 61 9.84 11.59 -9.03
CA SER A 61 9.25 11.76 -10.35
C SER A 61 9.50 13.14 -10.99
N TRP A 62 9.96 14.13 -10.21
CA TRP A 62 10.20 15.48 -10.71
C TRP A 62 11.57 15.62 -11.36
N THR A 63 11.58 16.29 -12.50
CA THR A 63 12.79 16.84 -13.09
C THR A 63 13.25 18.10 -12.34
N ASP A 64 14.52 18.47 -12.50
CA ASP A 64 15.07 19.68 -11.89
C ASP A 64 14.29 20.95 -12.30
N GLY A 65 13.82 21.01 -13.55
CA GLY A 65 13.02 22.13 -14.05
C GLY A 65 11.63 22.22 -13.41
N GLU A 66 10.96 21.08 -13.22
CA GLU A 66 9.67 21.04 -12.50
C GLU A 66 9.85 21.43 -11.03
N PHE A 67 10.94 20.96 -10.40
CA PHE A 67 11.31 21.34 -9.05
C PHE A 67 11.50 22.85 -8.91
N ASP A 68 12.23 23.48 -9.84
CA ASP A 68 12.51 24.92 -9.80
C ASP A 68 11.24 25.76 -9.96
N ILE A 69 10.35 25.39 -10.90
CA ILE A 69 9.08 26.08 -11.13
C ILE A 69 8.20 26.01 -9.88
N ILE A 70 8.02 24.82 -9.32
CA ILE A 70 7.13 24.60 -8.17
C ILE A 70 7.71 25.27 -6.92
N SER A 71 9.02 25.12 -6.67
CA SER A 71 9.70 25.72 -5.52
C SER A 71 9.65 27.24 -5.57
N SER A 72 9.88 27.82 -6.75
CA SER A 72 9.80 29.27 -6.94
C SER A 72 8.41 29.82 -6.62
N LYS A 73 7.36 29.10 -7.06
CA LYS A 73 5.98 29.49 -6.77
C LYS A 73 5.66 29.36 -5.28
N ILE A 74 6.03 28.25 -4.64
CA ILE A 74 5.82 28.05 -3.20
C ILE A 74 6.53 29.13 -2.38
N ASN A 75 7.75 29.50 -2.75
CA ASN A 75 8.50 30.52 -2.02
C ASN A 75 7.86 31.90 -2.09
N GLN A 76 7.20 32.25 -3.21
CA GLN A 76 6.43 33.49 -3.32
C GLN A 76 5.21 33.47 -2.41
N GLU A 77 4.46 32.37 -2.39
CA GLU A 77 3.24 32.24 -1.58
C GLU A 77 3.53 32.08 -0.06
N ARG A 78 4.76 31.77 0.32
CA ARG A 78 5.21 31.69 1.73
C ARG A 78 5.61 33.02 2.33
N GLN A 79 5.64 34.10 1.53
CA GLN A 79 5.86 35.43 2.08
C GLN A 79 4.67 35.81 2.95
N ILE A 80 4.95 36.04 4.23
CA ILE A 80 3.95 36.56 5.16
C ILE A 80 3.74 38.02 4.81
N ASP A 81 2.52 38.36 4.41
CA ASP A 81 2.08 39.74 4.33
C ASP A 81 1.81 40.26 5.74
N PRO A 82 2.62 41.19 6.26
CA PRO A 82 2.45 41.70 7.63
C PRO A 82 1.13 42.44 7.84
N GLU A 83 0.55 43.05 6.79
CA GLU A 83 -0.72 43.77 6.89
C GLU A 83 -1.93 42.82 7.00
N LEU A 84 -1.79 41.57 6.50
CA LEU A 84 -2.78 40.50 6.66
C LEU A 84 -2.58 39.66 7.93
N TRP A 85 -1.47 39.84 8.65
CA TRP A 85 -1.09 39.04 9.82
C TRP A 85 -1.40 39.73 11.16
N GLU A 86 -1.66 41.04 11.18
CA GLU A 86 -2.26 41.73 12.35
C GLU A 86 -3.74 41.38 12.55
#